data_AF-A0AAU3N500-F1
#
_entry.id   AF-A0AAU3N500-F1
#
_cell.length_a   1.000
_cell.length_b   1.000
_cell.length_c   1.000
_cell.angle_alpha   90.00
_cell.angle_beta   90.00
_cell.angle_gamma   90.00
#
_symmetry.space_group_name_H-M   'P 1'
#
loop_
_entity.id
_entity.type
_entity.pdbx_description
1 polymer ?
#
loop_
_entity_poly.entity_id
_entity_poly.type
_entity_poly.pdbx_seq_one_letter_code
_entity_poly.pdbx_strand_id
1 'polypeptide(L)'
;MTRYRRWQAKKRAELQARQTRSATRRLARKESRHATHVNHKIAKEIVSVAKRTARGIAVEELGGIRERVRLRRDQRDTLSSWPFHQLGAHRAYKARRTGVPFLEVDPAYTSQRCPRCGHTEKANRRSRDHFCCRRCGLAGPADHVAGVNVRNRARSAWVLVNVPVPALG
;
A
#
# COMPACT_ATOMS: atom_id res chain seq x y z
N MET A 1 -11.19 11.99 -8.82
CA MET A 1 -10.31 12.93 -8.08
C MET A 1 -11.17 13.76 -7.13
N THR A 2 -10.84 13.81 -5.84
CA THR A 2 -11.55 14.60 -4.83
C THR A 2 -11.44 16.11 -5.08
N ARG A 3 -12.44 16.90 -4.64
CA ARG A 3 -12.52 18.38 -4.78
C ARG A 3 -11.23 19.07 -4.33
N TYR A 4 -10.61 18.59 -3.24
CA TYR A 4 -9.33 19.08 -2.73
C TYR A 4 -8.16 18.92 -3.72
N ARG A 5 -8.05 17.75 -4.38
CA ARG A 5 -6.97 17.51 -5.36
C ARG A 5 -7.10 18.38 -6.60
N ARG A 6 -8.33 18.63 -7.07
CA ARG A 6 -8.60 19.56 -8.17
C ARG A 6 -8.19 21.00 -7.82
N TRP A 7 -8.52 21.44 -6.61
CA TRP A 7 -8.11 22.76 -6.11
C TRP A 7 -6.58 22.91 -6.01
N GLN A 8 -5.89 21.90 -5.47
CA GLN A 8 -4.42 21.89 -5.41
C GLN A 8 -3.78 21.93 -6.80
N ALA A 9 -4.30 21.13 -7.75
CA ALA A 9 -3.80 21.13 -9.13
C ALA A 9 -3.98 22.50 -9.79
N LYS A 10 -5.15 23.15 -9.63
CA LYS A 10 -5.40 24.51 -10.12
C LYS A 10 -4.43 25.52 -9.51
N LYS A 11 -4.25 25.48 -8.18
CA LYS A 11 -3.30 26.38 -7.50
C LYS A 11 -1.85 26.16 -7.93
N ARG A 12 -1.46 24.93 -8.22
CA ARG A 12 -0.14 24.61 -8.77
C ARG A 12 0.05 25.21 -10.15
N ALA A 13 -0.93 25.06 -11.04
CA ALA A 13 -0.90 25.64 -12.38
C ALA A 13 -0.84 27.17 -12.33
N GLU A 14 -1.66 27.83 -11.50
CA GLU A 14 -1.65 29.28 -11.30
C GLU A 14 -0.28 29.79 -10.83
N LEU A 15 0.38 29.08 -9.91
CA LEU A 15 1.67 29.49 -9.36
C LEU A 15 2.84 29.17 -10.29
N GLN A 16 2.79 28.08 -11.04
CA GLN A 16 3.77 27.76 -12.08
C GLN A 16 3.72 28.76 -13.25
N ALA A 17 2.52 29.22 -13.62
CA ALA A 17 2.34 30.24 -14.66
C ALA A 17 2.99 31.59 -14.30
N ARG A 18 3.09 31.92 -13.00
CA ARG A 18 3.77 33.14 -12.52
C ARG A 18 5.31 33.04 -12.55
N GLN A 19 5.86 31.87 -12.85
CA GLN A 19 7.30 31.58 -13.02
C GLN A 19 8.24 31.98 -11.86
N THR A 20 7.73 32.28 -10.66
CA THR A 20 8.58 32.59 -9.51
C THR A 20 9.01 31.32 -8.77
N ARG A 21 10.33 31.09 -8.67
CA ARG A 21 10.89 29.92 -7.98
C ARG A 21 10.46 29.83 -6.51
N SER A 22 10.31 30.98 -5.83
CA SER A 22 9.91 31.06 -4.42
C SER A 22 8.48 30.57 -4.18
N ALA A 23 7.52 31.00 -5.01
CA ALA A 23 6.12 30.64 -4.86
C ALA A 23 5.87 29.15 -5.14
N THR A 24 6.49 28.61 -6.19
CA THR A 24 6.44 27.17 -6.52
C THR A 24 7.04 26.32 -5.39
N ARG A 25 8.19 26.72 -4.84
CA ARG A 25 8.82 26.04 -3.68
C ARG A 25 7.93 26.07 -2.44
N ARG A 26 7.30 27.21 -2.13
CA ARG A 26 6.42 27.36 -0.97
C ARG A 26 5.20 26.44 -1.07
N LEU A 27 4.58 26.35 -2.25
CA LEU A 27 3.47 25.43 -2.49
C LEU A 27 3.90 23.96 -2.32
N ALA A 28 5.00 23.55 -2.98
CA ALA A 28 5.50 22.19 -2.89
C ALA A 28 5.79 21.78 -1.44
N ARG A 29 6.41 22.67 -0.64
CA ARG A 29 6.63 22.45 0.80
C ARG A 29 5.32 22.33 1.59
N LYS A 30 4.28 23.07 1.23
CA LYS A 30 2.95 22.99 1.88
C LYS A 30 2.27 21.66 1.57
N GLU A 31 2.28 21.24 0.30
CA GLU A 31 1.74 19.95 -0.13
C GLU A 31 2.47 18.77 0.52
N SER A 32 3.81 18.82 0.56
CA SER A 32 4.63 17.80 1.23
C SER A 32 4.33 17.69 2.73
N ARG A 33 4.21 18.83 3.44
CA ARG A 33 3.82 18.84 4.86
C ARG A 33 2.41 18.27 5.06
N HIS A 34 1.46 18.62 4.20
CA HIS A 34 0.11 18.07 4.28
C HIS A 34 0.08 16.56 4.06
N ALA A 35 0.76 16.05 3.02
CA ALA A 35 0.87 14.62 2.75
C ALA A 35 1.53 13.87 3.93
N THR A 36 2.60 14.43 4.48
CA THR A 36 3.30 13.90 5.65
C THR A 36 2.38 13.81 6.87
N HIS A 37 1.62 14.87 7.15
CA HIS A 37 0.66 14.90 8.26
C HIS A 37 -0.44 13.85 8.10
N VAL A 38 -1.03 13.75 6.91
CA VAL A 38 -2.05 12.74 6.60
C VAL A 38 -1.48 11.33 6.76
N ASN A 39 -0.27 11.07 6.25
CA ASN A 39 0.39 9.78 6.42
C ASN A 39 0.67 9.45 7.89
N HIS A 40 1.08 10.43 8.71
CA HIS A 40 1.23 10.20 10.15
C HIS A 40 -0.10 9.82 10.81
N LYS A 41 -1.21 10.49 10.46
CA LYS A 41 -2.54 10.17 11.00
C LYS A 41 -2.96 8.76 10.64
N ILE A 42 -2.92 8.42 9.35
CA ILE A 42 -3.26 7.09 8.84
C ILE A 42 -2.41 6.01 9.51
N ALA A 43 -1.08 6.18 9.55
CA ALA A 43 -0.20 5.21 10.20
C ALA A 43 -0.48 5.06 11.70
N LYS A 44 -0.81 6.16 12.41
CA LYS A 44 -1.16 6.11 13.83
C LYS A 44 -2.45 5.31 14.04
N GLU A 45 -3.44 5.55 13.20
CA GLU A 45 -4.74 4.87 13.27
C GLU A 45 -4.62 3.37 13.02
N ILE A 46 -3.94 2.97 11.94
CA ILE A 46 -3.69 1.56 11.61
C ILE A 46 -2.99 0.85 12.78
N VAL A 47 -1.90 1.43 13.30
CA VAL A 47 -1.14 0.84 14.41
C VAL A 47 -1.97 0.79 15.70
N SER A 48 -2.79 1.80 15.96
CA SER A 48 -3.71 1.82 17.11
C SER A 48 -4.75 0.70 17.04
N VAL A 49 -5.36 0.48 15.87
CA VAL A 49 -6.31 -0.62 15.65
C VAL A 49 -5.63 -1.98 15.84
N ALA A 50 -4.44 -2.17 15.26
CA ALA A 50 -3.67 -3.39 15.39
C ALA A 50 -3.32 -3.70 16.86
N LYS A 51 -2.84 -2.68 17.60
CA LYS A 51 -2.54 -2.79 19.03
C LYS A 51 -3.77 -3.17 19.85
N ARG A 52 -4.90 -2.46 19.69
CA ARG A 52 -6.13 -2.72 20.47
C ARG A 52 -6.75 -4.08 20.17
N THR A 53 -6.49 -4.65 19.00
CA THR A 53 -7.02 -5.96 18.61
C THR A 53 -6.02 -7.10 18.79
N ALA A 54 -4.83 -6.82 19.35
CA ALA A 54 -3.73 -7.78 19.49
C ALA A 54 -3.36 -8.48 18.17
N ARG A 55 -3.36 -7.73 17.06
CA ARG A 55 -3.05 -8.24 15.71
C ARG A 55 -1.77 -7.65 15.17
N GLY A 56 -1.08 -8.41 14.32
CA GLY A 56 0.02 -7.92 13.50
C GLY A 56 -0.47 -7.18 12.25
N ILE A 57 0.44 -6.42 11.64
CA ILE A 57 0.23 -5.71 10.37
C ILE A 57 1.07 -6.39 9.31
N ALA A 58 0.43 -6.78 8.20
CA ALA A 58 1.10 -7.30 7.02
C ALA A 58 0.88 -6.34 5.85
N VAL A 59 1.94 -6.03 5.12
CA VAL A 59 1.88 -5.19 3.91
C VAL A 59 2.69 -5.82 2.79
N GLU A 60 2.36 -5.47 1.55
CA GLU A 60 3.19 -5.81 0.41
C GLU A 60 4.47 -4.96 0.40
N GLU A 61 5.58 -5.57 0.00
CA GLU A 61 6.84 -4.87 -0.27
C GLU A 61 6.74 -4.12 -1.61
N LEU A 62 6.41 -2.84 -1.54
CA LEU A 62 6.23 -1.97 -2.72
C LEU A 62 7.54 -1.33 -3.21
N GLY A 63 8.71 -1.83 -2.78
CA GLY A 63 10.02 -1.35 -3.25
C GLY A 63 10.11 -1.41 -4.77
N GLY A 64 10.60 -0.38 -5.45
CA GLY A 64 10.78 -0.44 -6.90
C GLY A 64 9.48 -0.49 -7.74
N ILE A 65 8.31 -0.12 -7.19
CA ILE A 65 7.03 -0.15 -7.94
C ILE A 65 6.98 0.91 -9.05
N ARG A 66 7.74 2.00 -8.92
CA ARG A 66 7.75 3.10 -9.91
C ARG A 66 8.46 2.69 -11.21
N GLU A 67 9.40 1.78 -11.10
CA GLU A 67 10.21 1.21 -12.16
C GLU A 67 9.46 0.07 -12.86
N ARG A 68 8.70 -0.72 -12.08
CA ARG A 68 7.96 -1.89 -12.57
C ARG A 68 6.64 -1.56 -13.28
N VAL A 69 5.98 -0.47 -12.92
CA VAL A 69 4.64 -0.14 -13.44
C VAL A 69 4.72 0.90 -14.56
N ARG A 70 4.39 0.49 -15.80
CA ARG A 70 4.13 1.43 -16.91
C ARG A 70 2.76 2.07 -16.74
N LEU A 71 2.74 3.23 -16.10
CA LEU A 71 1.51 4.00 -15.88
C LEU A 71 1.09 4.79 -17.11
N ARG A 72 -0.22 4.74 -17.42
CA ARG A 72 -0.84 5.68 -18.36
C ARG A 72 -0.68 7.11 -17.84
N ARG A 73 -0.66 8.09 -18.76
CA ARG A 73 -0.35 9.51 -18.45
C ARG A 73 -1.23 10.07 -17.32
N ASP A 74 -2.51 9.72 -17.31
CA ASP A 74 -3.51 10.11 -16.32
C ASP A 74 -3.28 9.50 -14.92
N GLN A 75 -2.70 8.30 -14.86
CA GLN A 75 -2.40 7.60 -13.61
C GLN A 75 -1.06 8.02 -13.01
N ARG A 76 -0.11 8.45 -13.86
CA ARG A 76 1.24 8.86 -13.47
C ARG A 76 1.24 10.02 -12.49
N ASP A 77 0.45 11.06 -12.73
CA ASP A 77 0.40 12.23 -11.84
C ASP A 77 -0.19 11.89 -10.47
N THR A 78 -1.18 11.00 -10.45
CA THR A 78 -1.82 10.55 -9.21
C THR A 78 -0.89 9.69 -8.36
N LEU A 79 -0.08 8.83 -8.99
CA LEU A 79 0.82 7.91 -8.29
C LEU A 79 2.18 8.54 -7.95
N SER A 80 2.68 9.46 -8.79
CA SER A 80 3.90 10.23 -8.50
C SER A 80 3.71 11.20 -7.34
N SER A 81 2.50 11.76 -7.18
CA SER A 81 2.17 12.70 -6.09
C SER A 81 1.90 12.02 -4.74
N TRP A 82 1.73 10.69 -4.69
CA TRP A 82 1.49 9.98 -3.43
C TRP A 82 2.79 9.40 -2.85
N PRO A 83 3.26 9.84 -1.66
CA PRO A 83 4.44 9.27 -1.02
C PRO A 83 4.13 7.94 -0.30
N PHE A 84 3.89 6.87 -1.05
CA PHE A 84 3.57 5.54 -0.50
C PHE A 84 4.73 4.97 0.34
N HIS A 85 5.98 5.20 -0.04
CA HIS A 85 7.16 4.83 0.77
C HIS A 85 7.14 5.47 2.15
N GLN A 86 6.76 6.75 2.25
CA GLN A 86 6.68 7.45 3.52
C GLN A 86 5.61 6.83 4.42
N LEU A 87 4.45 6.47 3.88
CA LEU A 87 3.41 5.77 4.65
C LEU A 87 3.91 4.41 5.14
N GLY A 88 4.62 3.65 4.29
CA GLY A 88 5.29 2.40 4.66
C GLY A 88 6.22 2.59 5.86
N ALA A 89 7.17 3.52 5.76
CA ALA A 89 8.11 3.85 6.83
C ALA A 89 7.39 4.28 8.12
N HIS A 90 6.33 5.11 8.00
CA HIS A 90 5.54 5.54 9.15
C HIS A 90 4.82 4.40 9.86
N ARG A 91 4.28 3.42 9.12
CA ARG A 91 3.68 2.24 9.73
C ARG A 91 4.75 1.39 10.43
N ALA A 92 5.88 1.15 9.76
CA ALA A 92 6.96 0.32 10.28
C ALA A 92 7.53 0.87 11.60
N TYR A 93 7.96 2.13 11.65
CA TYR A 93 8.56 2.68 12.89
C TYR A 93 7.54 2.78 14.02
N LYS A 94 6.27 3.12 13.72
CA LYS A 94 5.23 3.23 14.75
C LYS A 94 4.86 1.87 15.31
N ALA A 95 4.72 0.86 14.45
CA ALA A 95 4.46 -0.51 14.87
C ALA A 95 5.58 -1.03 15.78
N ARG A 96 6.85 -0.84 15.38
CA ARG A 96 8.02 -1.16 16.20
C ARG A 96 7.99 -0.47 17.56
N ARG A 97 7.72 0.85 17.59
CA ARG A 97 7.66 1.63 18.85
C ARG A 97 6.55 1.15 19.79
N THR A 98 5.49 0.53 19.28
CA THR A 98 4.37 0.03 20.07
C THR A 98 4.39 -1.48 20.30
N GLY A 99 5.42 -2.19 19.84
CA GLY A 99 5.51 -3.65 19.92
C GLY A 99 4.51 -4.41 19.03
N VAL A 100 3.92 -3.75 18.02
CA VAL A 100 3.00 -4.40 17.08
C VAL A 100 3.82 -5.14 16.02
N PRO A 101 3.62 -6.45 15.80
CA PRO A 101 4.28 -7.18 14.73
C PRO A 101 4.01 -6.53 13.38
N PHE A 102 5.06 -6.31 12.59
CA PHE A 102 4.98 -5.70 11.26
C PHE A 102 5.78 -6.54 10.28
N LEU A 103 5.12 -7.01 9.22
CA LEU A 103 5.73 -7.86 8.20
C LEU A 103 5.50 -7.26 6.81
N GLU A 104 6.55 -7.31 6.01
CA GLU A 104 6.48 -7.06 4.58
C GLU A 104 6.53 -8.41 3.86
N VAL A 105 5.70 -8.59 2.85
CA VAL A 105 5.64 -9.81 2.04
C VAL A 105 5.81 -9.49 0.57
N ASP A 106 6.35 -10.45 -0.18
CA ASP A 106 6.48 -10.32 -1.64
C ASP A 106 5.12 -9.96 -2.28
N PRO A 107 5.04 -8.89 -3.10
CA PRO A 107 3.82 -8.51 -3.82
C PRO A 107 3.46 -9.44 -4.99
N ALA A 108 4.35 -10.33 -5.45
CA ALA A 108 4.16 -11.05 -6.69
C ALA A 108 2.87 -11.89 -6.68
N TYR A 109 1.98 -11.66 -7.64
CA TYR A 109 0.73 -12.43 -7.85
C TYR A 109 -0.30 -12.43 -6.70
N THR A 110 -0.13 -11.62 -5.66
CA THR A 110 -1.11 -11.49 -4.55
C THR A 110 -2.50 -11.08 -5.04
N SER A 111 -2.57 -10.32 -6.14
CA SER A 111 -3.83 -9.87 -6.75
C SER A 111 -4.40 -10.83 -7.80
N GLN A 112 -3.70 -11.91 -8.14
CA GLN A 112 -4.09 -12.90 -9.15
C GLN A 112 -4.30 -14.30 -8.58
N ARG A 113 -3.71 -14.60 -7.43
CA ARG A 113 -3.85 -15.89 -6.74
C ARG A 113 -5.21 -16.00 -6.08
N CYS A 114 -5.87 -17.14 -6.24
CA CYS A 114 -7.07 -17.45 -5.47
C CYS A 114 -6.69 -17.90 -4.04
N PRO A 115 -7.20 -17.25 -2.99
CA PRO A 115 -6.92 -17.66 -1.62
C PRO A 115 -7.60 -18.97 -1.22
N ARG A 116 -8.60 -19.44 -1.99
CA ARG A 116 -9.33 -20.69 -1.73
C ARG A 116 -8.64 -21.90 -2.34
N CYS A 117 -8.28 -21.84 -3.62
CA CYS A 117 -7.75 -23.00 -4.37
C CYS A 117 -6.30 -22.85 -4.85
N GLY A 118 -5.66 -21.71 -4.60
CA GLY A 118 -4.27 -21.45 -5.02
C GLY A 118 -4.06 -21.16 -6.51
N HIS A 119 -5.08 -21.36 -7.36
CA HIS A 119 -5.01 -21.08 -8.80
C HIS A 119 -4.60 -19.62 -9.05
N THR A 120 -3.56 -19.43 -9.86
CA THR A 120 -2.99 -18.11 -10.14
C THR A 120 -3.03 -17.87 -11.64
N GLU A 121 -3.80 -16.87 -12.05
CA GLU A 121 -3.98 -16.56 -13.47
C GLU A 121 -4.35 -15.08 -13.61
N LYS A 122 -3.84 -14.44 -14.67
CA LYS A 122 -4.14 -13.03 -14.96
C LYS A 122 -5.65 -12.80 -15.15
N ALA A 123 -6.34 -13.73 -15.79
CA ALA A 123 -7.79 -13.66 -16.02
C ALA A 123 -8.62 -13.75 -14.72
N ASN A 124 -8.02 -14.11 -13.58
CA ASN A 124 -8.71 -14.03 -12.29
C ASN A 124 -9.02 -12.58 -11.89
N ARG A 125 -8.25 -11.60 -12.41
CA ARG A 125 -8.45 -10.17 -12.18
C ARG A 125 -8.84 -9.46 -13.48
N ARG A 126 -10.11 -9.58 -13.85
CA ARG A 126 -10.68 -9.00 -15.09
C ARG A 126 -10.73 -7.47 -15.07
N SER A 127 -10.91 -6.87 -13.90
CA SER A 127 -10.96 -5.41 -13.74
C SER A 127 -10.17 -4.98 -12.51
N ARG A 128 -9.99 -3.67 -12.34
CA ARG A 128 -9.30 -3.10 -11.17
C ARG A 128 -9.95 -3.55 -9.87
N ASP A 129 -11.28 -3.57 -9.85
CA ASP A 129 -12.09 -3.64 -8.62
C ASP A 129 -12.66 -5.06 -8.36
N HIS A 130 -12.65 -5.94 -9.36
CA HIS A 130 -13.28 -7.28 -9.26
C HIS A 130 -12.27 -8.42 -9.48
N PHE A 131 -12.39 -9.43 -8.63
CA PHE A 131 -11.70 -10.71 -8.74
C PHE A 131 -12.73 -11.83 -8.96
N CYS A 132 -12.42 -12.79 -9.82
CA CYS A 132 -13.19 -14.02 -10.02
C CYS A 132 -12.25 -15.16 -10.45
N CYS A 133 -12.08 -16.16 -9.58
CA CYS A 133 -11.23 -17.30 -9.86
C CYS A 133 -11.81 -18.14 -11.00
N ARG A 134 -11.02 -18.34 -12.06
CA ARG A 134 -11.42 -19.13 -13.25
C ARG A 134 -11.50 -20.64 -12.99
N ARG A 135 -10.92 -21.12 -11.89
CA ARG A 135 -10.91 -22.54 -11.52
C ARG A 135 -12.04 -22.93 -10.57
N CYS A 136 -12.26 -22.15 -9.50
CA CYS A 136 -13.18 -22.55 -8.43
C CYS A 136 -14.34 -21.55 -8.20
N GLY A 137 -14.48 -20.53 -9.04
CA GLY A 137 -15.60 -19.57 -8.97
C GLY A 137 -15.59 -18.58 -7.82
N LEU A 138 -14.58 -18.57 -6.93
CA LEU A 138 -14.50 -17.57 -5.86
C LEU A 138 -14.44 -16.16 -6.46
N ALA A 139 -15.39 -15.30 -6.10
CA ALA A 139 -15.48 -13.93 -6.59
C ALA A 139 -15.66 -12.92 -5.45
N GLY A 140 -15.24 -11.68 -5.69
CA GLY A 140 -15.39 -10.57 -4.74
C GLY A 140 -14.53 -9.36 -5.07
N PRO A 141 -14.49 -8.35 -4.18
CA PRO A 141 -13.64 -7.18 -4.36
C PRO A 141 -12.17 -7.56 -4.45
N ALA A 142 -11.47 -7.08 -5.49
CA ALA A 142 -10.08 -7.44 -5.76
C ALA A 142 -9.14 -7.07 -4.61
N ASP A 143 -9.34 -5.91 -3.98
CA ASP A 143 -8.50 -5.44 -2.86
C ASP A 143 -8.69 -6.30 -1.60
N HIS A 144 -9.91 -6.79 -1.35
CA HIS A 144 -10.17 -7.72 -0.25
C HIS A 144 -9.47 -9.06 -0.48
N VAL A 145 -9.56 -9.61 -1.69
CA VAL A 145 -8.89 -10.86 -2.07
C VAL A 145 -7.36 -10.72 -1.96
N ALA A 146 -6.80 -9.61 -2.45
CA ALA A 146 -5.38 -9.30 -2.30
C ALA A 146 -4.97 -9.21 -0.83
N GLY A 147 -5.75 -8.52 0.01
CA GLY A 147 -5.52 -8.45 1.45
C GLY A 147 -5.51 -9.81 2.15
N VAL A 148 -6.41 -10.72 1.75
CA VAL A 148 -6.42 -12.10 2.26
C VAL A 148 -5.15 -12.86 1.84
N ASN A 149 -4.69 -12.71 0.60
CA ASN A 149 -3.45 -13.33 0.14
C ASN A 149 -2.23 -12.80 0.89
N VAL A 150 -2.14 -11.48 1.10
CA VAL A 150 -1.09 -10.83 1.90
C VAL A 150 -1.08 -11.37 3.33
N ARG A 151 -2.25 -11.44 3.97
CA ARG A 151 -2.41 -12.05 5.30
C ARG A 151 -1.93 -13.49 5.33
N ASN A 152 -2.33 -14.31 4.35
CA ASN A 152 -1.95 -15.72 4.32
C ASN A 152 -0.43 -15.89 4.15
N ARG A 153 0.22 -15.08 3.29
CA ARG A 153 1.69 -15.06 3.16
C ARG A 153 2.38 -14.67 4.45
N ALA A 154 1.91 -13.60 5.09
CA ALA A 154 2.48 -13.14 6.34
C ALA A 154 2.33 -14.18 7.45
N ARG A 155 1.20 -14.89 7.51
CA ARG A 155 1.00 -15.99 8.45
C ARG A 155 1.99 -17.12 8.20
N SER A 156 2.18 -17.54 6.95
CA SER A 156 3.18 -18.57 6.59
C SER A 156 4.60 -18.13 6.96
N ALA A 157 4.99 -16.89 6.61
CA ALA A 157 6.31 -16.36 6.94
C ALA A 157 6.53 -16.22 8.46
N TRP A 158 5.52 -15.74 9.19
CA TRP A 158 5.58 -15.58 10.65
C TRP A 158 5.71 -16.91 11.38
N VAL A 159 5.02 -17.95 10.91
CA VAL A 159 5.16 -19.31 11.46
C VAL A 159 6.61 -19.76 11.30
N LEU A 160 7.20 -19.66 10.11
CA LEU A 160 8.58 -20.09 9.84
C LEU A 160 9.62 -19.41 10.74
N VAL A 161 9.44 -18.12 11.06
CA VAL A 161 10.38 -17.36 11.92
C VAL A 161 10.26 -17.74 13.40
N ASN A 162 9.12 -18.29 13.83
CA ASN A 162 8.87 -18.66 15.22
C ASN A 162 8.79 -20.18 15.46
N VAL A 163 9.10 -21.02 14.47
CA VAL A 163 9.26 -22.47 14.71
C VAL A 163 10.56 -22.68 15.48
N PRO A 164 10.56 -23.37 16.64
CA PRO A 164 11.80 -23.76 17.29
C PRO A 164 12.62 -24.60 16.32
N VAL A 165 13.92 -24.31 16.18
CA VAL A 165 14.83 -25.13 15.38
C VAL A 165 14.67 -26.58 15.88
N PRO A 166 14.33 -27.54 14.99
CA PRO A 166 14.20 -28.93 15.43
C PRO A 166 15.51 -29.33 16.07
N ALA A 167 15.44 -29.83 17.31
CA ALA A 167 16.60 -30.41 17.96
C ALA A 167 17.11 -31.52 17.05
N LEU A 168 18.28 -31.30 16.45
CA LEU A 168 18.97 -32.34 15.71
C LEU A 168 19.27 -33.44 16.73
N GLY A 169 18.60 -34.57 16.59
CA GLY A 169 18.87 -35.79 17.34
C GLY A 169 20.12 -36.49 16.83
#